data_AF-D0SFE7-F1
#
_entry.id   AF-D0SFE7-F1
#
_cell.length_a   1.000
_cell.length_b   1.000
_cell.length_c   1.000
_cell.angle_alpha   90.00
_cell.angle_beta   90.00
_cell.angle_gamma   90.00
#
_symmetry.space_group_name_H-M   'P 1'
#
loop_
_entity.id
_entity.type
_entity.pdbx_description
1 polymer ?
#
loop_
_entity_poly.entity_id
_entity_poly.type
_entity_poly.pdbx_seq_one_letter_code
_entity_poly.pdbx_strand_id
1 'polypeptide(L)'
;MMQDNVTKYRRSIAISYVFMFLALFTVISGAFSYWYARKVTQIDHAEVWLQAQALWVMRNIVIYSILALFAALWFIPLIFFTWDSALWVTGCTVAGVVFSCIAFLFLLNAWFKGLSKFLKNKAVF
;
A
#
# COMPACT_ATOMS: atom_id res chain seq x y z
N MET A 1 9.89 -6.31 30.24
CA MET A 1 9.14 -7.42 29.61
C MET A 1 7.92 -6.94 28.81
N MET A 2 6.88 -6.36 29.43
CA MET A 2 5.68 -5.90 28.68
C MET A 2 5.94 -4.62 27.85
N GLN A 3 6.69 -3.64 28.37
CA GLN A 3 7.09 -2.40 27.67
C GLN A 3 7.97 -2.66 26.42
N ASP A 4 8.87 -3.65 26.50
CA ASP A 4 9.78 -4.01 25.42
C ASP A 4 9.03 -4.59 24.20
N ASN A 5 7.96 -5.35 24.47
CA ASN A 5 7.09 -5.92 23.44
C ASN A 5 6.29 -4.84 22.71
N VAL A 6 5.76 -3.84 23.42
CA VAL A 6 5.02 -2.72 22.82
C VAL A 6 5.92 -1.92 21.87
N THR A 7 7.15 -1.64 22.30
CA THR A 7 8.14 -0.91 21.48
C THR A 7 8.49 -1.69 20.20
N LYS A 8 8.61 -3.02 20.31
CA LYS A 8 8.84 -3.91 19.16
C LYS A 8 7.70 -3.86 18.14
N TYR A 9 6.45 -3.89 18.58
CA TYR A 9 5.29 -3.82 17.68
C TYR A 9 5.15 -2.46 17.01
N ARG A 10 5.37 -1.38 17.76
CA ARG A 10 5.39 -0.02 17.20
C ARG A 10 6.46 0.13 16.12
N ARG A 11 7.65 -0.45 16.33
CA ARG A 11 8.71 -0.47 15.31
C ARG A 11 8.29 -1.28 14.07
N SER A 12 7.62 -2.41 14.25
CA SER A 12 7.09 -3.21 13.13
C SER A 12 6.08 -2.41 12.28
N ILE A 13 5.15 -1.69 12.93
CA ILE A 13 4.19 -0.83 12.22
C ILE A 13 4.88 0.35 11.54
N ALA A 14 5.86 0.99 12.18
CA ALA A 14 6.64 2.06 11.57
C ALA A 14 7.37 1.57 10.30
N ILE A 15 8.01 0.40 10.37
CA ILE A 15 8.64 -0.24 9.20
C ILE A 15 7.60 -0.55 8.12
N SER A 16 6.40 -1.00 8.52
CA SER A 16 5.30 -1.25 7.58
C SER A 16 4.91 0.04 6.85
N TYR A 17 4.83 1.19 7.53
CA TYR A 17 4.55 2.48 6.89
C TYR A 17 5.66 2.95 5.93
N VAL A 18 6.93 2.67 6.24
CA VAL A 18 8.05 2.95 5.32
C VAL A 18 7.90 2.12 4.05
N PHE A 19 7.68 0.80 4.19
CA PHE A 19 7.47 -0.06 3.03
C PHE A 19 6.17 0.24 2.27
N MET A 20 5.11 0.70 2.94
CA MET A 20 3.88 1.15 2.31
C MET A 20 4.12 2.39 1.44
N PHE A 21 5.01 3.30 1.86
CA PHE A 21 5.44 4.42 1.02
C PHE A 21 6.26 3.95 -0.18
N LEU A 22 7.23 3.07 0.04
CA LEU A 22 8.05 2.50 -1.04
C LEU A 22 7.19 1.72 -2.06
N ALA A 23 6.01 1.23 -1.65
CA ALA A 23 5.09 0.51 -2.52
C ALA A 23 4.55 1.36 -3.66
N LEU A 24 4.59 2.70 -3.52
CA LEU A 24 4.30 3.64 -4.61
C LEU A 24 5.23 3.46 -5.83
N PHE A 25 6.46 3.01 -5.59
CA PHE A 25 7.47 2.83 -6.64
C PHE A 25 7.65 1.36 -7.03
N THR A 26 7.47 0.44 -6.08
CA THR A 26 7.69 -0.99 -6.30
C THR A 26 6.65 -1.84 -5.58
N VAL A 27 5.81 -2.58 -6.32
CA VAL A 27 4.77 -3.44 -5.72
C VAL A 27 5.34 -4.46 -4.73
N ILE A 28 6.58 -4.93 -4.95
CA ILE A 28 7.30 -5.87 -4.08
C ILE A 28 7.45 -5.31 -2.65
N SER A 29 7.72 -4.01 -2.50
CA SER A 29 7.83 -3.41 -1.17
C SER A 29 6.48 -3.39 -0.42
N GLY A 30 5.36 -3.37 -1.15
CA GLY A 30 4.02 -3.60 -0.58
C GLY A 30 3.87 -4.95 0.09
N ALA A 31 4.45 -6.02 -0.49
CA ALA A 31 4.43 -7.36 0.12
C ALA A 31 5.17 -7.39 1.47
N PHE A 32 6.32 -6.70 1.57
CA PHE A 32 7.04 -6.55 2.83
C PHE A 32 6.21 -5.77 3.86
N SER A 33 5.60 -4.67 3.46
CA SER A 33 4.73 -3.89 4.35
C SER A 33 3.57 -4.72 4.90
N TYR A 34 2.90 -5.50 4.04
CA TYR A 34 1.85 -6.42 4.44
C TYR A 34 2.35 -7.47 5.45
N TRP A 35 3.53 -8.04 5.21
CA TRP A 35 4.11 -9.05 6.10
C TRP A 35 4.43 -8.50 7.49
N TYR A 36 5.02 -7.30 7.58
CA TYR A 36 5.31 -6.66 8.86
C TYR A 36 4.05 -6.25 9.63
N ALA A 37 2.99 -5.83 8.92
CA ALA A 37 1.71 -5.52 9.52
C ALA A 37 1.01 -6.80 10.04
N ARG A 38 1.01 -7.87 9.25
CA ARG A 38 0.43 -9.17 9.62
C ARG A 38 1.03 -9.75 10.91
N LYS A 39 2.34 -9.55 11.15
CA LYS A 39 2.98 -9.99 12.40
C LYS A 39 2.35 -9.36 13.64
N VAL A 40 1.77 -8.16 13.54
CA VAL A 40 1.16 -7.45 14.67
C VAL A 40 -0.29 -7.88 14.89
N THR A 41 -1.01 -8.29 13.84
CA THR A 41 -2.40 -8.77 13.97
C THR A 41 -2.51 -10.18 14.54
N GLN A 42 -1.46 -11.00 14.44
CA GLN A 42 -1.42 -12.37 14.98
C GLN A 42 -1.14 -12.43 16.49
N ILE A 43 -1.06 -11.28 17.16
CA ILE A 43 -0.69 -11.19 18.57
C ILE A 43 -1.91 -10.77 19.37
N ASP A 44 -2.41 -11.69 20.20
CA ASP A 44 -3.64 -11.50 20.98
C ASP A 44 -3.54 -10.37 22.01
N HIS A 45 -2.34 -10.09 22.52
CA HIS A 45 -2.09 -9.06 23.54
C HIS A 45 -1.59 -7.72 22.98
N ALA A 46 -1.70 -7.49 21.66
CA ALA A 46 -1.33 -6.20 21.07
C ALA A 46 -2.39 -5.13 21.40
N GLU A 47 -1.93 -3.90 21.68
CA GLU A 47 -2.84 -2.78 21.94
C GLU A 47 -3.77 -2.53 20.74
N VAL A 48 -5.05 -2.26 21.01
CA VAL A 48 -6.11 -2.16 19.99
C VAL A 48 -5.76 -1.14 18.89
N TRP A 49 -5.12 -0.03 19.25
CA TRP A 49 -4.73 0.98 18.26
C TRP A 49 -3.60 0.48 17.33
N LEU A 50 -2.68 -0.36 17.81
CA LEU A 50 -1.64 -0.99 16.97
C LEU A 50 -2.26 -2.04 16.04
N GLN A 51 -3.21 -2.83 16.53
CA GLN A 51 -3.95 -3.78 15.69
C GLN A 51 -4.74 -3.05 14.60
N ALA A 52 -5.39 -1.92 14.93
CA ALA A 52 -6.09 -1.09 13.95
C ALA A 52 -5.15 -0.52 12.88
N GLN A 53 -3.96 -0.08 13.28
CA GLN A 53 -2.92 0.41 12.36
C GLN A 53 -2.42 -0.72 11.44
N ALA A 54 -2.23 -1.93 11.98
CA ALA A 54 -1.83 -3.10 11.20
C ALA A 54 -2.88 -3.46 10.14
N LEU A 55 -4.15 -3.54 10.53
CA LEU A 55 -5.26 -3.82 9.62
C LEU A 55 -5.43 -2.71 8.56
N TRP A 56 -5.21 -1.45 8.93
CA TRP A 56 -5.21 -0.33 8.00
C TRP A 56 -4.16 -0.51 6.91
N VAL A 57 -2.92 -0.81 7.28
CA VAL A 57 -1.83 -1.04 6.33
C VAL A 57 -2.14 -2.24 5.43
N MET A 58 -2.53 -3.38 6.02
CA MET A 58 -2.88 -4.60 5.28
C MET A 58 -3.97 -4.35 4.24
N ARG A 59 -5.07 -3.71 4.62
CA ARG A 59 -6.21 -3.45 3.73
C ARG A 59 -5.81 -2.58 2.55
N ASN A 60 -5.12 -1.46 2.82
CA ASN A 60 -4.80 -0.49 1.77
C ASN A 60 -3.76 -1.03 0.79
N ILE A 61 -2.83 -1.88 1.23
CA ILE A 61 -1.90 -2.56 0.32
C ILE A 61 -2.62 -3.54 -0.58
N VAL A 62 -3.53 -4.35 -0.04
CA VAL A 62 -4.30 -5.29 -0.87
C VAL A 62 -5.12 -4.54 -1.93
N ILE A 63 -5.81 -3.46 -1.54
CA ILE A 63 -6.56 -2.63 -2.48
C ILE A 63 -5.62 -2.01 -3.53
N TYR A 64 -4.49 -1.43 -3.10
CA TYR A 64 -3.52 -0.85 -4.01
C TYR A 64 -2.95 -1.88 -4.99
N SER A 65 -2.62 -3.08 -4.54
CA SER A 65 -2.14 -4.16 -5.42
C SER A 65 -3.16 -4.54 -6.49
N ILE A 66 -4.44 -4.61 -6.13
CA ILE A 66 -5.52 -4.87 -7.09
C ILE A 66 -5.62 -3.73 -8.11
N LEU A 67 -5.58 -2.47 -7.65
CA LEU A 67 -5.62 -1.30 -8.54
C LEU A 67 -4.39 -1.24 -9.47
N ALA A 68 -3.21 -1.55 -8.96
CA ALA A 68 -1.97 -1.56 -9.73
C ALA A 68 -1.98 -2.67 -10.78
N LEU A 69 -2.46 -3.87 -10.44
CA LEU A 69 -2.65 -4.96 -11.41
C LEU A 69 -3.67 -4.58 -12.47
N PHE A 70 -4.80 -3.98 -12.09
CA PHE A 70 -5.80 -3.50 -13.04
C PHE A 70 -5.21 -2.46 -14.00
N ALA A 71 -4.45 -1.48 -13.49
CA ALA A 71 -3.78 -0.49 -14.32
C ALA A 71 -2.75 -1.13 -15.28
N ALA A 72 -2.00 -2.14 -14.82
CA ALA A 72 -1.01 -2.85 -15.63
C ALA A 72 -1.61 -3.54 -16.86
N LEU A 73 -2.86 -4.03 -16.78
CA LEU A 73 -3.54 -4.68 -17.90
C LEU A 73 -3.69 -3.76 -19.12
N TRP A 74 -3.86 -2.46 -18.90
CA TRP A 74 -4.00 -1.48 -19.97
C TRP A 74 -2.72 -1.22 -20.75
N PHE A 75 -1.56 -1.63 -20.23
CA PHE A 75 -0.26 -1.50 -20.89
C PHE A 75 0.16 -2.74 -21.69
N ILE A 76 -0.61 -3.84 -21.66
CA ILE A 76 -0.32 -5.06 -22.43
C ILE A 76 -0.06 -4.77 -23.93
N PRO A 77 -0.83 -3.90 -24.63
CA PRO A 77 -0.58 -3.62 -26.04
C PRO A 77 0.82 -3.08 -26.36
N LEU A 78 1.47 -2.39 -25.41
CA LEU A 78 2.80 -1.80 -25.58
C LEU A 78 3.92 -2.85 -25.73
N ILE A 79 3.63 -4.12 -25.41
CA ILE A 79 4.57 -5.23 -25.64
C ILE A 79 4.71 -5.52 -27.14
N PHE A 80 3.66 -5.29 -27.92
CA PHE A 80 3.58 -5.66 -29.34
C PHE A 80 3.65 -4.45 -30.27
N PHE A 81 3.17 -3.30 -29.82
CA PHE A 81 3.00 -2.11 -30.64
C PHE A 81 3.63 -0.88 -29.99
N THR A 82 4.09 0.05 -30.83
CA THR A 82 4.44 1.39 -30.35
C THR A 82 3.18 2.13 -29.93
N TRP A 83 3.31 3.04 -28.96
CA TRP A 83 2.18 3.73 -28.32
C TRP A 83 1.31 4.59 -29.28
N ASP A 84 1.88 5.00 -30.42
CA ASP A 84 1.23 5.82 -31.47
C ASP A 84 0.93 5.03 -32.76
N SER A 85 0.97 3.70 -32.69
CA SER A 85 0.72 2.83 -33.86
C SER A 85 -0.73 2.85 -34.34
N ALA A 86 -1.69 3.03 -33.43
CA ALA A 86 -3.11 3.08 -33.72
C ALA A 86 -3.86 3.76 -32.56
N LEU A 87 -4.98 4.40 -32.89
CA LEU A 87 -5.80 5.16 -31.93
C LEU A 87 -6.22 4.33 -30.71
N TRP A 88 -6.48 3.02 -30.88
CA TRP A 88 -6.84 2.14 -29.77
C TRP A 88 -5.66 1.83 -28.84
N VAL A 89 -4.43 1.73 -29.37
CA VAL A 89 -3.20 1.52 -28.57
C VAL A 89 -2.89 2.78 -27.75
N THR A 90 -3.01 3.95 -28.39
CA THR A 90 -2.89 5.24 -27.70
C THR A 90 -3.95 5.38 -26.61
N GLY A 91 -5.21 5.04 -26.92
CA GLY A 91 -6.31 5.04 -25.95
C GLY A 91 -6.06 4.12 -24.75
N CYS A 92 -5.59 2.88 -24.99
CA CYS A 92 -5.22 1.96 -23.91
C CYS A 92 -4.08 2.51 -23.05
N THR A 93 -3.06 3.10 -23.68
CA THR A 93 -1.92 3.70 -22.95
C THR A 93 -2.38 4.85 -22.05
N VAL A 94 -3.22 5.76 -22.57
CA VAL A 94 -3.78 6.87 -21.79
C VAL A 94 -4.62 6.35 -20.62
N ALA A 95 -5.49 5.36 -20.85
CA ALA A 95 -6.28 4.74 -19.79
C ALA A 95 -5.40 4.13 -18.70
N GLY A 96 -4.34 3.40 -19.09
CA GLY A 96 -3.37 2.82 -18.16
C GLY A 96 -2.67 3.88 -17.29
N VAL A 97 -2.27 5.01 -17.88
CA VAL A 97 -1.68 6.13 -17.14
C VAL A 97 -2.67 6.73 -16.15
N VAL A 98 -3.92 6.96 -16.55
CA VAL A 98 -4.98 7.49 -15.67
C VAL A 98 -5.23 6.56 -14.50
N PHE A 99 -5.40 5.25 -14.73
CA PHE A 99 -5.61 4.28 -13.66
C PHE A 99 -4.40 4.13 -12.74
N SER A 100 -3.18 4.22 -13.28
CA SER A 100 -1.95 4.23 -12.48
C SER A 100 -1.89 5.45 -11.56
N CYS A 101 -2.28 6.63 -12.06
CA CYS A 101 -2.36 7.85 -11.27
C CYS A 101 -3.40 7.73 -10.15
N ILE A 102 -4.57 7.16 -10.43
CA ILE A 102 -5.62 6.89 -9.43
C ILE A 102 -5.08 5.95 -8.34
N ALA A 103 -4.44 4.84 -8.71
CA ALA A 103 -3.85 3.90 -7.77
C ALA A 103 -2.77 4.55 -6.89
N PHE A 104 -1.91 5.38 -7.50
CA PHE A 104 -0.85 6.12 -6.82
C PHE A 104 -1.42 7.10 -5.78
N LEU A 105 -2.39 7.94 -6.18
CA LEU A 105 -3.04 8.91 -5.30
C LEU A 105 -3.81 8.22 -4.18
N PHE A 106 -4.47 7.09 -4.46
CA PHE A 106 -5.14 6.28 -3.44
C PHE A 106 -4.18 5.85 -2.32
N LEU A 107 -3.03 5.26 -2.68
CA LEU A 107 -2.07 4.77 -1.69
C LEU A 107 -1.42 5.92 -0.93
N LEU A 108 -1.07 7.02 -1.62
CA LEU A 108 -0.49 8.20 -1.00
C LEU A 108 -1.43 8.82 0.04
N ASN A 109 -2.71 8.96 -0.30
CA ASN A 109 -3.74 9.45 0.63
C ASN A 109 -3.90 8.52 1.84
N ALA A 110 -3.98 7.21 1.61
CA ALA A 110 -4.10 6.21 2.67
C ALA A 110 -2.88 6.23 3.60
N TRP A 111 -1.68 6.46 3.04
CA TRP A 111 -0.44 6.59 3.78
C TRP A 111 -0.43 7.83 4.68
N PHE A 112 -0.74 9.01 4.14
CA PHE A 112 -0.82 10.24 4.94
C PHE A 112 -1.81 10.12 6.10
N LYS A 113 -3.02 9.60 5.84
CA LYS A 113 -4.05 9.40 6.86
C LYS A 113 -3.60 8.43 7.96
N GLY A 114 -3.01 7.31 7.57
CA GLY A 114 -2.51 6.30 8.50
C GLY A 114 -1.35 6.81 9.37
N LEU A 115 -0.35 7.41 8.73
CA LEU A 115 0.84 7.96 9.41
C LEU A 115 0.47 9.07 10.39
N SER A 116 -0.41 9.99 10.01
CA SER A 116 -0.86 11.08 10.89
C SER A 116 -1.50 10.56 12.19
N LYS A 117 -2.32 9.51 12.10
CA LYS A 117 -2.94 8.85 13.27
C LYS A 117 -1.91 8.04 14.05
N PHE A 118 -0.96 7.39 13.38
CA PHE A 118 0.10 6.60 14.02
C PHE A 118 1.02 7.47 14.88
N LEU A 119 1.42 8.65 14.38
CA LEU A 119 2.24 9.62 15.14
C LEU A 119 1.53 10.12 16.41
N LYS A 120 0.20 10.15 16.39
CA LYS A 120 -0.64 10.53 17.53
C LYS A 120 -0.95 9.36 18.48
N ASN A 121 -0.40 8.17 18.23
CA ASN A 121 -0.74 6.91 18.91
C ASN A 121 -2.26 6.64 18.93
N LYS A 122 -2.96 7.00 17.85
CA LYS A 122 -4.41 6.80 17.70
C LYS A 122 -4.70 5.69 16.72
N ALA A 123 -5.81 5.00 16.95
CA ALA A 123 -6.36 4.08 15.98
C ALA A 123 -6.77 4.82 14.70
N VAL A 124 -6.64 4.15 13.54
CA VAL A 124 -7.16 4.67 12.26
C VAL A 124 -8.63 4.31 12.13
N PHE A 125 -9.43 4.87 13.04
CA PHE A 125 -10.88 5.00 12.88
C PHE A 125 -11.20 6.49 12.85
#